data_AF-A0A956D1K9-F1
#
_entry.id   AF-A0A956D1K9-F1
#
_cell.length_a   1.000
_cell.length_b   1.000
_cell.length_c   1.000
_cell.angle_alpha   90.00
_cell.angle_beta   90.00
_cell.angle_gamma   90.00
#
_symmetry.space_group_name_H-M   'P 1'
#
loop_
_entity.id
_entity.type
_entity.pdbx_description
1 polymer ?
#
loop_
_entity_poly.entity_id
_entity_poly.type
_entity_poly.pdbx_seq_one_letter_code
_entity_poly.pdbx_strand_id
1 'polypeptide(L)'
;GCGGAAHPDDTPEPPPPLVVTVEEVRFDAAERETARERIAESVRVREAAEHLDLPDAVVDGAPDPDAWPSITVMNDTAHGMVIWMSGACARTIALPPHSQNSVEICEGGYQIAGQITDGNFLPLVGEHDVLENGYQYTFTFYVQVNPYQTRTRRRR
;
A
#
# COMPACT_ATOMS: atom_id res chain seq x y z
N GLY A 1 1.03 -38.80 66.73
CA GLY A 1 2.12 -39.12 65.79
C GLY A 1 1.53 -39.83 64.60
N CYS A 2 2.21 -39.71 63.45
CA CYS A 2 1.82 -40.10 62.08
C CYS A 2 0.97 -39.01 61.39
N GLY A 3 1.47 -38.19 60.46
CA GLY A 3 2.58 -38.34 59.53
C GLY A 3 2.02 -38.54 58.11
N GLY A 4 1.40 -37.48 57.56
CA GLY A 4 0.88 -37.48 56.19
C GLY A 4 2.00 -37.25 55.19
N ALA A 5 2.18 -38.20 54.28
CA ALA A 5 3.20 -38.17 53.24
C ALA A 5 2.96 -37.01 52.26
N ALA A 6 3.98 -36.18 52.07
CA ALA A 6 4.04 -35.26 50.94
C ALA A 6 4.39 -36.07 49.68
N HIS A 7 3.48 -36.09 48.71
CA HIS A 7 3.78 -36.55 47.35
C HIS A 7 4.64 -35.47 46.66
N PRO A 8 5.84 -35.79 46.16
CA PRO A 8 6.66 -34.87 45.39
C PRO A 8 6.36 -35.07 43.91
N ASP A 9 5.20 -34.61 43.42
CA ASP A 9 4.92 -34.58 41.98
C ASP A 9 3.78 -33.57 41.70
N ASP A 10 4.05 -32.30 41.98
CA ASP A 10 3.22 -31.19 41.49
C ASP A 10 4.18 -30.10 41.01
N THR A 11 4.95 -30.43 39.97
CA THR A 11 5.61 -29.40 39.16
C THR A 11 4.66 -29.15 38.00
N PRO A 12 4.02 -27.97 37.89
CA PRO A 12 3.17 -27.68 36.75
C PRO A 12 4.03 -27.75 35.48
N GLU A 13 3.71 -28.71 34.62
CA GLU A 13 4.35 -28.88 33.32
C GLU A 13 4.17 -27.56 32.54
N PRO A 14 5.25 -26.95 32.01
CA PRO A 14 5.10 -25.74 31.21
C PRO A 14 4.23 -26.08 30.00
N PRO A 15 3.28 -25.21 29.62
CA PRO A 15 2.44 -25.47 28.46
C PRO A 15 3.35 -25.70 27.25
N PRO A 16 3.02 -26.67 26.38
CA PRO A 16 3.81 -26.89 25.18
C PRO A 16 3.92 -25.58 24.41
N PRO A 17 5.08 -25.27 23.81
CA PRO A 17 5.21 -24.07 22.99
C PRO A 17 4.14 -24.14 21.90
N LEU A 18 3.33 -23.08 21.79
CA LEU A 18 2.41 -22.90 20.69
C LEU A 18 3.23 -22.90 19.40
N VAL A 19 3.25 -24.05 18.72
CA VAL A 19 3.80 -24.16 17.38
C VAL A 19 2.83 -23.45 16.46
N VAL A 20 3.08 -22.16 16.22
CA VAL A 20 2.42 -21.42 15.15
C VAL A 20 2.99 -21.96 13.84
N THR A 21 2.34 -22.97 13.28
CA THR A 21 2.54 -23.32 11.88
C THR A 21 2.07 -22.14 11.05
N VAL A 22 3.03 -21.36 10.56
CA VAL A 22 2.79 -20.42 9.46
C VAL A 22 2.54 -21.28 8.24
N GLU A 23 1.28 -21.68 8.04
CA GLU A 23 0.86 -22.19 6.74
C GLU A 23 1.07 -21.03 5.76
N GLU A 24 2.09 -21.18 4.91
CA GLU A 24 2.33 -20.24 3.82
C GLU A 24 1.03 -20.17 3.01
N VAL A 25 0.30 -19.06 3.15
CA VAL A 25 -0.92 -18.82 2.38
C VAL A 25 -0.51 -18.73 0.91
N ARG A 26 -0.53 -19.88 0.24
CA ARG A 26 -0.36 -19.98 -1.20
C ARG A 26 -1.65 -19.48 -1.81
N PHE A 27 -1.76 -18.17 -1.99
CA PHE A 27 -2.81 -17.58 -2.80
C PHE A 27 -2.81 -18.30 -4.15
N ASP A 28 -3.90 -18.98 -4.49
CA ASP A 28 -3.98 -19.72 -5.75
C ASP A 28 -3.78 -18.75 -6.92
N ALA A 29 -3.18 -19.21 -8.03
CA ALA A 29 -2.91 -18.35 -9.18
C ALA A 29 -4.19 -17.63 -9.68
N ALA A 30 -5.34 -18.28 -9.56
CA ALA A 30 -6.66 -17.72 -9.87
C ALA A 30 -7.05 -16.53 -8.96
N GLU A 31 -6.69 -16.55 -7.68
CA GLU A 31 -6.96 -15.43 -6.77
C GLU A 31 -6.10 -14.21 -7.12
N ARG A 32 -4.84 -14.45 -7.50
CA ARG A 32 -3.92 -13.40 -7.97
C ARG A 32 -4.40 -12.76 -9.27
N GLU A 33 -4.88 -13.57 -10.20
CA GLU A 33 -5.48 -13.10 -11.45
C GLU A 33 -6.73 -12.25 -11.19
N THR A 34 -7.63 -12.75 -10.34
CA THR A 34 -8.84 -12.01 -9.93
C THR A 34 -8.49 -10.69 -9.22
N ALA A 35 -7.47 -10.68 -8.36
CA ALA A 35 -7.01 -9.45 -7.71
C ALA A 35 -6.45 -8.45 -8.73
N ARG A 36 -5.65 -8.92 -9.69
CA ARG A 36 -5.11 -8.09 -10.77
C ARG A 36 -6.20 -7.46 -11.61
N GLU A 37 -7.24 -8.21 -11.97
CA GLU A 37 -8.36 -7.69 -12.74
C GLU A 37 -9.14 -6.62 -11.97
N ARG A 38 -9.41 -6.84 -10.67
CA ARG A 38 -10.05 -5.82 -9.82
C ARG A 38 -9.23 -4.54 -9.68
N ILE A 39 -7.90 -4.68 -9.62
CA ILE A 39 -6.99 -3.52 -9.56
C ILE A 39 -7.00 -2.78 -10.89
N ALA A 40 -6.93 -3.49 -12.01
CA ALA A 40 -7.03 -2.89 -13.34
C ALA A 40 -8.37 -2.17 -13.55
N GLU A 41 -9.48 -2.79 -13.14
CA GLU A 41 -10.80 -2.15 -13.15
C GLU A 41 -10.80 -0.89 -12.28
N SER A 42 -10.22 -0.96 -11.08
CA SER A 42 -10.15 0.20 -10.19
C SER A 42 -9.40 1.37 -10.84
N VAL A 43 -8.29 1.11 -11.54
CA VAL A 43 -7.55 2.14 -12.29
C VAL A 43 -8.42 2.72 -13.41
N ARG A 44 -9.00 1.86 -14.28
CA ARG A 44 -9.83 2.30 -15.42
C ARG A 44 -11.03 3.16 -15.00
N VAL A 45 -11.67 2.83 -13.88
CA VAL A 45 -12.80 3.62 -13.35
C VAL A 45 -12.37 5.03 -12.96
N ARG A 46 -11.15 5.23 -12.41
CA ARG A 46 -10.63 6.58 -12.08
C ARG A 46 -10.16 7.31 -13.33
N GLU A 47 -9.54 6.60 -14.26
CA GLU A 47 -9.11 7.16 -15.55
C GLU A 47 -10.29 7.66 -16.38
N ALA A 48 -11.44 6.97 -16.33
CA ALA A 48 -12.65 7.41 -17.01
C ALA A 48 -13.40 8.55 -16.29
N ALA A 49 -13.05 8.86 -15.04
CA ALA A 49 -13.66 9.93 -14.25
C ALA A 49 -12.92 11.27 -14.47
N GLU A 50 -13.48 12.37 -13.97
CA GLU A 50 -12.70 13.60 -13.83
C GLU A 50 -11.55 13.33 -12.85
N HIS A 51 -10.30 13.53 -13.28
CA HIS A 51 -9.11 13.21 -12.49
C HIS A 51 -8.05 14.31 -12.65
N LEU A 52 -7.09 14.29 -11.73
CA LEU A 52 -5.86 15.09 -11.77
C LEU A 52 -4.68 14.21 -12.18
N ASP A 53 -3.59 14.83 -12.61
CA ASP A 53 -2.35 14.12 -12.90
C ASP A 53 -1.68 13.59 -11.63
N LEU A 54 -1.11 12.40 -11.73
CA LEU A 54 -0.28 11.82 -10.68
C LEU A 54 0.99 12.67 -10.46
N PRO A 55 1.46 12.86 -9.22
CA PRO A 55 2.75 13.49 -8.99
C PRO A 55 3.88 12.68 -9.64
N ASP A 56 4.89 13.38 -10.17
CA ASP A 56 6.08 12.75 -10.73
C ASP A 56 6.81 11.91 -9.68
N ALA A 57 7.27 10.73 -10.10
CA ALA A 57 8.15 9.90 -9.29
C ALA A 57 9.56 10.51 -9.23
N VAL A 58 10.14 10.54 -8.02
CA VAL A 58 11.55 10.88 -7.84
C VAL A 58 12.34 9.60 -7.66
N VAL A 59 13.42 9.43 -8.41
CA VAL A 59 14.36 8.33 -8.18
C VAL A 59 15.22 8.67 -6.97
N ASP A 60 15.19 7.81 -5.96
CA ASP A 60 15.98 7.94 -4.74
C ASP A 60 17.23 7.05 -4.80
N GLY A 61 18.37 7.63 -4.45
CA GLY A 61 19.63 6.89 -4.33
C GLY A 61 20.34 6.56 -5.66
N ALA A 62 21.41 5.78 -5.51
CA ALA A 62 22.16 5.22 -6.64
C ALA A 62 21.55 3.87 -7.05
N PRO A 63 21.55 3.53 -8.35
CA PRO A 63 21.00 2.26 -8.80
C PRO A 63 21.80 1.08 -8.25
N ASP A 64 21.09 0.06 -7.76
CA ASP A 64 21.65 -1.23 -7.36
C ASP A 64 21.15 -2.30 -8.34
N PRO A 65 21.92 -2.70 -9.35
CA PRO A 65 21.45 -3.55 -10.45
C PRO A 65 20.98 -4.94 -10.01
N ASP A 66 21.35 -5.40 -8.82
CA ASP A 66 20.95 -6.69 -8.27
C ASP A 66 19.67 -6.60 -7.41
N ALA A 67 19.14 -5.40 -7.18
CA ALA A 67 17.94 -5.16 -6.37
C ALA A 67 16.66 -5.09 -7.23
N TRP A 68 15.57 -5.64 -6.69
CA TRP A 68 14.23 -5.47 -7.27
C TRP A 68 13.81 -4.00 -7.20
N PRO A 69 13.04 -3.49 -8.19
CA PRO A 69 12.54 -2.13 -8.13
C PRO A 69 11.63 -1.99 -6.91
N SER A 70 11.75 -0.86 -6.23
CA SER A 70 10.87 -0.55 -5.11
C SER A 70 10.20 0.78 -5.32
N ILE A 71 8.97 0.89 -4.82
CA ILE A 71 8.25 2.15 -4.74
C ILE A 71 8.02 2.50 -3.28
N THR A 72 8.43 3.70 -2.90
CA THR A 72 7.98 4.36 -1.68
C THR A 72 6.84 5.31 -2.03
N VAL A 73 5.70 5.11 -1.37
CA VAL A 73 4.59 6.05 -1.47
C VAL A 73 4.44 6.77 -0.14
N MET A 74 4.44 8.10 -0.19
CA MET A 74 4.22 8.97 0.95
C MET A 74 2.88 9.73 0.82
N ASN A 75 2.04 9.61 1.84
CA ASN A 75 0.81 10.36 2.01
C ASN A 75 1.06 11.55 2.95
N ASP A 76 1.36 12.73 2.41
CA ASP A 76 1.55 13.95 3.23
C ASP A 76 0.23 14.73 3.41
N THR A 77 -0.89 14.03 3.33
CA THR A 77 -2.23 14.62 3.46
C THR A 77 -2.80 14.34 4.85
N ALA A 78 -3.77 15.17 5.27
CA ALA A 78 -4.52 14.96 6.50
C ALA A 78 -5.59 13.85 6.38
N HIS A 79 -5.68 13.18 5.23
CA HIS A 79 -6.71 12.19 4.91
C HIS A 79 -6.07 10.83 4.59
N GLY A 80 -6.85 9.76 4.70
CA GLY A 80 -6.42 8.46 4.19
C GLY A 80 -6.34 8.45 2.67
N MET A 81 -5.53 7.57 2.12
CA MET A 81 -5.38 7.40 0.68
C MET A 81 -5.31 5.93 0.31
N VAL A 82 -5.85 5.59 -0.85
CA VAL A 82 -5.68 4.28 -1.48
C VAL A 82 -5.07 4.47 -2.85
N ILE A 83 -4.09 3.63 -3.17
CA ILE A 83 -3.41 3.61 -4.45
C ILE A 83 -3.58 2.23 -5.07
N TRP A 84 -3.92 2.23 -6.35
CA TRP A 84 -4.02 1.05 -7.20
C TRP A 84 -2.95 1.15 -8.28
N MET A 85 -2.15 0.10 -8.39
CA MET A 85 -1.14 -0.04 -9.43
C MET A 85 -1.49 -1.23 -10.29
N SER A 86 -1.80 -0.98 -11.55
CA SER A 86 -2.07 -1.99 -12.56
C SER A 86 -0.86 -2.14 -13.47
N GLY A 87 -0.23 -3.32 -13.47
CA GLY A 87 0.98 -3.58 -14.26
C GLY A 87 1.46 -5.02 -14.14
N ALA A 88 2.78 -5.22 -14.17
CA ALA A 88 3.43 -6.54 -14.09
C ALA A 88 3.09 -7.27 -12.78
N CYS A 89 3.25 -6.60 -11.63
CA CYS A 89 2.63 -7.03 -10.38
C CYS A 89 1.58 -6.01 -9.90
N ALA A 90 0.31 -6.35 -10.07
CA ALA A 90 -0.74 -5.47 -9.58
C ALA A 90 -0.73 -5.39 -8.05
N ARG A 91 -0.89 -4.17 -7.52
CA ARG A 91 -0.85 -3.92 -6.08
C ARG A 91 -1.84 -2.86 -5.65
N THR A 92 -2.29 -2.98 -4.40
CA THR A 92 -3.06 -1.95 -3.72
C THR A 92 -2.33 -1.54 -2.45
N ILE A 93 -2.23 -0.24 -2.21
CA ILE A 93 -1.57 0.34 -1.05
C ILE A 93 -2.57 1.27 -0.37
N ALA A 94 -2.92 0.98 0.88
CA ALA A 94 -3.70 1.87 1.71
C ALA A 94 -2.79 2.57 2.71
N LEU A 95 -2.88 3.90 2.77
CA LEU A 95 -2.05 4.76 3.59
C LEU A 95 -2.91 5.61 4.52
N PRO A 96 -2.72 5.51 5.85
CA PRO A 96 -3.21 6.52 6.78
C PRO A 96 -2.68 7.93 6.45
N PRO A 97 -3.29 9.00 7.01
CA PRO A 97 -2.72 10.34 6.98
C PRO A 97 -1.27 10.37 7.46
N HIS A 98 -0.42 11.18 6.81
CA HIS A 98 0.99 11.39 7.18
C HIS A 98 1.82 10.10 7.30
N SER A 99 1.51 9.09 6.48
CA SER A 99 2.20 7.80 6.50
C SER A 99 2.90 7.52 5.18
N GLN A 100 3.89 6.64 5.23
CA GLN A 100 4.55 6.12 4.04
C GLN A 100 4.57 4.60 4.05
N ASN A 101 4.65 4.00 2.87
CA ASN A 101 4.84 2.57 2.71
C ASN A 101 5.76 2.31 1.51
N SER A 102 6.72 1.41 1.70
CA SER A 102 7.70 1.04 0.69
C SER A 102 7.47 -0.42 0.30
N VAL A 103 7.38 -0.67 -1.01
CA VAL A 103 7.01 -1.97 -1.53
C VAL A 103 7.88 -2.36 -2.73
N GLU A 104 8.38 -3.58 -2.75
CA GLU A 104 9.08 -4.16 -3.91
C GLU A 104 8.09 -4.53 -5.00
N ILE A 105 8.39 -4.23 -6.25
CA ILE A 105 7.52 -4.47 -7.40
C ILE A 105 8.27 -5.22 -8.50
N CYS A 106 7.53 -5.78 -9.45
CA CYS A 106 8.08 -6.35 -10.67
C CYS A 106 8.46 -5.21 -11.62
N GLU A 107 9.54 -5.40 -12.36
CA GLU A 107 9.90 -4.51 -13.46
C GLU A 107 8.78 -4.43 -14.52
N GLY A 108 8.62 -3.27 -15.12
CA GLY A 108 7.67 -3.05 -16.22
C GLY A 108 6.86 -1.77 -16.11
N GLY A 109 5.93 -1.61 -17.05
CA GLY A 109 5.03 -0.45 -17.11
C GLY A 109 3.85 -0.58 -16.17
N TYR A 110 3.43 0.55 -15.62
CA TYR A 110 2.33 0.64 -14.67
C TYR A 110 1.38 1.79 -14.98
N GLN A 111 0.09 1.49 -14.90
CA GLN A 111 -0.94 2.51 -14.74
C GLN A 111 -1.26 2.64 -13.26
N ILE A 112 -1.19 3.85 -12.74
CA ILE A 112 -1.32 4.14 -11.31
C ILE A 112 -2.49 5.08 -11.10
N ALA A 113 -3.37 4.72 -10.18
CA ALA A 113 -4.45 5.59 -9.71
C ALA A 113 -4.36 5.75 -8.19
N GLY A 114 -4.48 6.97 -7.69
CA GLY A 114 -4.59 7.32 -6.28
C GLY A 114 -5.94 7.96 -5.97
N GLN A 115 -6.50 7.68 -4.81
CA GLN A 115 -7.71 8.34 -4.32
C GLN A 115 -7.59 8.63 -2.85
N ILE A 116 -7.79 9.89 -2.48
CA ILE A 116 -7.99 10.29 -1.11
C ILE A 116 -9.37 9.77 -0.66
N THR A 117 -9.44 9.19 0.54
CA THR A 117 -10.66 8.54 1.05
C THR A 117 -11.81 9.52 1.31
N ASP A 118 -11.51 10.81 1.33
CA ASP A 118 -12.50 11.89 1.41
C ASP A 118 -13.05 12.22 0.01
N GLY A 119 -14.38 12.15 -0.15
CA GLY A 119 -15.04 12.29 -1.45
C GLY A 119 -15.01 13.70 -2.07
N ASN A 120 -14.40 14.68 -1.41
CA ASN A 120 -14.23 16.03 -1.95
C ASN A 120 -13.01 16.18 -2.87
N PHE A 121 -12.20 15.13 -3.03
CA PHE A 121 -10.99 15.16 -3.84
C PHE A 121 -11.17 14.31 -5.10
N LEU A 122 -10.70 14.86 -6.22
CA LEU A 122 -10.59 14.11 -7.46
C LEU A 122 -9.55 13.00 -7.32
N PRO A 123 -9.73 11.86 -8.00
CA PRO A 123 -8.68 10.87 -8.12
C PRO A 123 -7.47 11.44 -8.88
N LEU A 124 -6.31 10.86 -8.61
CA LEU A 124 -5.05 11.12 -9.31
C LEU A 124 -4.76 9.93 -10.22
N VAL A 125 -4.41 10.17 -11.47
CA VAL A 125 -4.12 9.10 -12.45
C VAL A 125 -2.85 9.47 -13.21
N GLY A 126 -2.00 8.48 -13.46
CA GLY A 126 -0.79 8.65 -14.25
C GLY A 126 -0.25 7.32 -14.73
N GLU A 127 0.59 7.39 -15.76
CA GLU A 127 1.27 6.25 -16.35
C GLU A 127 2.78 6.36 -16.09
N HIS A 128 3.40 5.22 -15.83
CA HIS A 128 4.86 5.09 -15.80
C HIS A 128 5.29 4.03 -16.79
N ASP A 129 6.04 4.45 -17.81
CA ASP A 129 6.41 3.63 -18.96
C ASP A 129 7.18 2.37 -18.55
N VAL A 130 8.23 2.52 -17.73
CA VAL A 130 9.02 1.39 -17.21
C VAL A 130 9.59 1.74 -15.85
N LEU A 131 9.28 0.91 -14.85
CA LEU A 131 9.99 0.88 -13.58
C LEU A 131 11.10 -0.17 -13.69
N GLU A 132 12.34 0.30 -13.71
CA GLU A 132 13.53 -0.49 -14.01
C GLU A 132 14.11 -1.12 -12.73
N ASN A 133 14.67 -2.32 -12.87
CA ASN A 133 15.42 -2.98 -11.81
C ASN A 133 16.53 -2.06 -11.25
N GLY A 134 16.76 -2.17 -9.95
CA GLY A 134 17.78 -1.44 -9.23
C GLY A 134 17.48 0.01 -8.87
N TYR A 135 16.34 0.55 -9.27
CA TYR A 135 15.92 1.89 -8.85
C TYR A 135 14.90 1.86 -7.72
N GLN A 136 14.97 2.87 -6.86
CA GLN A 136 13.96 3.16 -5.86
C GLN A 136 13.19 4.39 -6.32
N TYR A 137 11.87 4.26 -6.46
CA TYR A 137 11.00 5.34 -6.91
C TYR A 137 10.20 5.87 -5.73
N THR A 138 10.13 7.17 -5.55
CA THR A 138 9.36 7.80 -4.49
C THR A 138 8.26 8.66 -5.10
N PHE A 139 7.01 8.32 -4.76
CA PHE A 139 5.85 9.14 -5.04
C PHE A 139 5.43 9.87 -3.77
N THR A 140 5.39 11.19 -3.83
CA THR A 140 4.86 11.98 -2.71
C THR A 140 3.56 12.65 -3.10
N PHE A 141 2.52 12.33 -2.34
CA PHE A 141 1.18 12.85 -2.53
C PHE A 141 0.93 14.00 -1.56
N TYR A 142 0.64 15.18 -2.13
CA TYR A 142 0.25 16.37 -1.40
C TYR A 142 -1.15 16.79 -1.82
N VAL A 143 -1.96 17.27 -0.88
CA VAL A 143 -3.20 17.99 -1.22
C VAL A 143 -2.82 19.44 -1.46
N GLN A 144 -2.82 19.87 -2.73
CA GLN A 144 -2.90 21.30 -3.03
C GLN A 144 -4.34 21.75 -2.74
N VAL A 145 -4.58 22.35 -1.57
CA VAL A 145 -5.84 23.06 -1.34
C VAL A 145 -5.90 24.16 -2.39
N ASN A 146 -6.76 24.04 -3.40
CA ASN A 146 -6.89 25.07 -4.43
C ASN A 146 -7.20 26.43 -3.74
N PRO A 147 -6.28 27.42 -3.77
CA PRO A 147 -6.45 28.66 -3.02
C PRO A 147 -7.63 29.52 -3.51
N TYR A 148 -8.27 29.15 -4.62
CA TYR A 148 -9.43 29.85 -5.17
C TYR A 148 -10.79 29.41 -4.60
N GLN A 149 -10.87 28.30 -3.85
CA GLN A 149 -12.15 27.81 -3.30
C GLN A 149 -12.59 28.51 -1.99
N THR A 150 -11.74 29.33 -1.36
CA THR A 150 -12.07 29.96 -0.07
C THR A 150 -12.92 31.23 -0.17
N ARG A 151 -13.37 31.64 -1.37
CA ARG A 151 -14.05 32.93 -1.59
C ARG A 151 -15.54 32.86 -1.96
N THR A 152 -16.30 31.84 -1.53
CA THR A 152 -17.76 31.87 -1.82
C THR A 152 -18.69 31.31 -0.76
N ARG A 153 -18.35 31.44 0.53
CA ARG A 153 -19.37 31.27 1.61
C ARG A 153 -19.21 32.28 2.74
N ARG A 154 -19.57 33.54 2.47
CA ARG A 154 -20.08 34.48 3.50
C ARG A 154 -20.76 35.67 2.83
N ARG A 155 -22.05 35.50 2.49
CA ARG A 155 -23.05 36.57 2.53
C ARG A 155 -24.40 35.95 2.89
N ARG A 156 -24.72 36.01 4.18
CA ARG A 156 -26.09 36.15 4.67
C ARG A 156 -26.15 37.50 5.36
#